data_AF-A0A661ACM3-F1
#
_entry.id   AF-A0A661ACM3-F1
#
_cell.length_a   1.000
_cell.length_b   1.000
_cell.length_c   1.000
_cell.angle_alpha   90.00
_cell.angle_beta   90.00
_cell.angle_gamma   90.00
#
_symmetry.space_group_name_H-M   'P 1'
#
loop_
_entity.id
_entity.type
_entity.pdbx_description
1 polymer ?
#
loop_
_entity_poly.entity_id
_entity_poly.type
_entity_poly.pdbx_seq_one_letter_code
_entity_poly.pdbx_strand_id
1 'polypeptide(L)'
;RELLEKYSLYLPEIFIVSQVEIGDVGDGEFALKGQYGSYRIVKASGQKCERCWVFSESVGKNEEHPTLCEKCVTVIKEGDFEDN
;
A
#
# COMPACT_ATOMS: atom_id res chain seq x y z
N ARG A 1 -18.23 -8.22 4.84
CA ARG A 1 -17.51 -7.97 3.58
C ARG A 1 -17.71 -6.53 3.11
N GLU A 2 -18.96 -6.07 2.99
CA GLU A 2 -19.32 -4.68 2.61
C GLU A 2 -18.52 -3.59 3.36
N LEU A 3 -18.34 -3.71 4.69
CA LEU A 3 -17.56 -2.74 5.46
C LEU A 3 -16.08 -2.65 5.00
N LEU A 4 -15.44 -3.80 4.74
CA LEU A 4 -14.05 -3.82 4.28
C LEU A 4 -13.94 -3.21 2.88
N GLU A 5 -14.89 -3.53 1.99
CA GLU A 5 -14.92 -2.99 0.64
C GLU A 5 -15.13 -1.47 0.64
N LYS A 6 -16.04 -0.97 1.49
CA LYS A 6 -16.30 0.46 1.68
C LYS A 6 -15.05 1.25 2.09
N TYR A 7 -14.17 0.66 2.89
CA TYR A 7 -12.95 1.31 3.39
C TYR A 7 -11.67 0.81 2.73
N SER A 8 -11.77 0.05 1.62
CA SER A 8 -10.64 -0.64 0.97
C SER A 8 -9.42 0.24 0.74
N LEU A 9 -9.62 1.50 0.30
CA LEU A 9 -8.55 2.47 0.07
C LEU A 9 -7.78 2.88 1.34
N TYR A 10 -8.42 2.80 2.51
CA TYR A 10 -7.84 3.20 3.80
C TYR A 10 -7.27 2.01 4.57
N LEU A 11 -7.62 0.77 4.21
CA LEU A 11 -7.19 -0.42 4.95
C LEU A 11 -5.67 -0.57 5.06
N PRO A 12 -4.84 -0.31 4.02
CA PRO A 12 -3.39 -0.38 4.17
C PRO A 12 -2.87 0.56 5.26
N GLU A 13 -3.41 1.77 5.35
CA GLU A 13 -3.04 2.76 6.37
C GLU A 13 -3.54 2.35 7.76
N ILE A 14 -4.76 1.83 7.87
CA ILE A 14 -5.33 1.35 9.15
C ILE A 14 -4.53 0.15 9.70
N PHE A 15 -4.12 -0.77 8.83
CA PHE A 15 -3.37 -1.97 9.23
C PHE A 15 -1.85 -1.75 9.25
N ILE A 16 -1.37 -0.57 8.86
CA ILE A 16 0.06 -0.23 8.80
C ILE A 16 0.82 -1.23 7.92
N VAL A 17 0.23 -1.58 6.78
CA VAL A 17 0.80 -2.48 5.76
C VAL A 17 0.84 -1.79 4.41
N SER A 18 1.63 -2.32 3.49
CA SER A 18 1.75 -1.73 2.15
C SER A 18 0.56 -2.02 1.23
N GLN A 19 -0.10 -3.18 1.39
CA GLN A 19 -1.16 -3.65 0.50
C GLN A 19 -2.19 -4.48 1.28
N VAL A 20 -3.46 -4.40 0.85
CA VAL A 20 -4.56 -5.21 1.38
C VAL A 20 -5.42 -5.67 0.21
N GLU A 21 -5.69 -6.98 0.16
CA GLU A 21 -6.61 -7.57 -0.80
C GLU A 21 -7.77 -8.23 -0.04
N ILE A 22 -9.00 -8.01 -0.51
CA ILE A 22 -10.22 -8.55 0.10
C ILE A 22 -10.72 -9.70 -0.77
N GLY A 23 -10.73 -10.90 -0.23
CA GLY A 23 -11.18 -12.09 -0.94
C GLY A 23 -11.27 -13.30 -0.03
N ASP A 24 -11.52 -14.45 -0.63
CA ASP A 24 -11.50 -15.72 0.10
C ASP A 24 -10.05 -16.07 0.46
N VAL A 25 -9.81 -16.28 1.75
CA VAL A 25 -8.48 -16.60 2.26
C VAL A 25 -8.26 -18.11 2.14
N GLY A 26 -7.46 -18.51 1.15
CA GLY A 26 -7.02 -19.89 0.99
C GLY A 26 -5.94 -20.30 1.99
N ASP A 27 -5.54 -21.57 1.94
CA ASP A 27 -4.49 -22.12 2.79
C ASP A 27 -3.10 -21.59 2.40
N GLY A 28 -2.17 -21.57 3.37
CA GLY A 28 -0.74 -21.36 3.14
C GLY A 28 -0.01 -20.74 4.32
N GLU A 29 1.26 -20.38 4.09
CA GLU A 29 2.11 -19.80 5.12
C GLU A 29 1.53 -18.48 5.64
N PHE A 30 1.51 -18.32 6.97
CA PHE A 30 0.88 -17.21 7.69
C PHE A 30 -0.61 -17.00 7.38
N ALA A 31 -1.35 -18.05 7.02
CA ALA A 31 -2.81 -18.05 7.05
C ALA A 31 -3.29 -18.28 8.49
N LEU A 32 -4.08 -17.35 9.03
CA LEU A 32 -4.63 -17.42 10.38
C LEU A 32 -6.14 -17.21 10.37
N LYS A 33 -6.81 -17.93 11.27
CA LYS A 33 -8.22 -17.72 11.55
C LYS A 33 -8.37 -16.97 12.87
N GLY A 34 -8.72 -15.69 12.78
CA GLY A 34 -8.98 -14.84 13.93
C GLY A 34 -10.44 -14.89 14.37
N GLN A 35 -10.73 -14.20 15.47
CA GLN A 35 -12.08 -14.00 15.99
C GLN A 35 -13.06 -13.41 14.96
N TYR A 36 -12.56 -12.47 14.14
CA TYR A 36 -13.39 -11.65 13.26
C TYR A 36 -13.28 -12.03 11.78
N GLY A 37 -12.53 -13.07 11.45
CA GLY A 37 -12.31 -13.51 10.08
C GLY A 37 -10.97 -14.21 9.89
N SER A 38 -10.78 -14.76 8.70
CA SER A 38 -9.50 -15.29 8.26
C SER A 38 -8.69 -14.20 7.57
N TYR A 39 -7.37 -14.27 7.70
CA TYR A 39 -6.43 -13.41 6.99
C TYR A 39 -5.16 -14.18 6.68
N ARG A 40 -4.44 -13.74 5.65
CA ARG A 40 -3.14 -14.28 5.29
C ARG A 40 -2.15 -13.16 5.09
N ILE A 41 -0.93 -13.36 5.59
CA ILE A 41 0.15 -12.38 5.47
C ILE A 41 1.13 -12.87 4.41
N VAL A 42 1.40 -12.01 3.43
CA VAL A 42 2.44 -12.22 2.42
C VAL A 42 3.24 -10.94 2.24
N LYS A 43 4.44 -11.06 1.67
CA LYS A 43 5.23 -9.88 1.31
C LYS A 43 4.50 -9.11 0.21
N ALA A 44 4.33 -7.80 0.40
CA ALA A 44 3.73 -6.92 -0.59
C ALA A 44 4.57 -6.87 -1.89
N SER A 45 3.88 -6.68 -3.02
CA SER A 45 4.48 -6.58 -4.35
C SER A 45 5.18 -5.23 -4.57
N GLY A 46 6.04 -5.17 -5.59
CA GLY A 46 6.77 -3.97 -5.98
C GLY A 46 8.04 -3.71 -5.17
N GLN A 47 8.44 -2.45 -5.06
CA GLN A 47 9.68 -2.03 -4.39
C GLN A 47 9.39 -1.02 -3.28
N LYS A 48 10.29 -0.93 -2.30
CA LYS A 48 10.18 0.04 -1.20
C LYS A 48 10.34 1.47 -1.75
N CYS A 49 9.37 2.34 -1.49
CA CYS A 49 9.51 3.78 -1.69
C CYS A 49 10.42 4.39 -0.62
N GLU A 50 11.41 5.19 -1.00
CA GLU A 50 12.36 5.76 -0.03
C GLU A 50 11.76 6.86 0.87
N ARG A 51 10.68 7.53 0.41
CA ARG A 51 10.03 8.61 1.16
C ARG A 51 8.99 8.12 2.16
N CYS A 52 8.08 7.24 1.75
CA CYS A 52 6.99 6.76 2.62
C CYS A 52 7.18 5.33 3.14
N TRP A 53 8.22 4.62 2.68
CA TRP A 53 8.58 3.25 3.08
C TRP A 53 7.55 2.16 2.76
N VAL A 54 6.44 2.51 2.10
CA VAL A 54 5.48 1.55 1.53
C VAL A 54 6.08 0.86 0.30
N PHE A 55 5.82 -0.43 0.17
CA PHE A 55 6.09 -1.18 -1.06
C PHE A 55 5.00 -0.88 -2.09
N SER A 56 5.41 -0.45 -3.28
CA SER A 56 4.50 -0.14 -4.38
C SER A 56 5.10 -0.56 -5.71
N GLU A 57 4.24 -1.06 -6.61
CA GLU A 57 4.60 -1.36 -8.00
C GLU A 57 4.79 -0.09 -8.84
N SER A 58 4.40 1.07 -8.31
CA SER A 58 4.62 2.35 -8.99
C SER A 58 6.05 2.90 -8.82
N VAL A 59 6.85 2.34 -7.91
CA VAL A 59 8.24 2.77 -7.72
C VAL A 59 9.02 2.53 -9.01
N GLY A 60 9.81 3.52 -9.45
CA GLY A 60 10.56 3.47 -10.70
C GLY A 60 9.79 3.91 -11.95
N LYS A 61 8.48 4.20 -11.86
CA LYS A 61 7.69 4.66 -13.02
C LYS A 61 7.91 6.13 -13.40
N ASN A 62 8.47 6.94 -12.50
CA ASN A 62 8.83 8.33 -12.78
C ASN A 62 10.35 8.47 -12.92
N GLU A 63 10.82 8.94 -14.07
CA GLU A 63 12.26 9.04 -14.38
C GLU A 63 12.99 10.09 -13.53
N GLU A 64 12.32 11.17 -13.16
CA GLU A 64 12.87 12.24 -12.31
C GLU A 64 13.04 11.78 -10.85
N HIS A 65 12.20 10.85 -10.41
CA HIS A 65 12.15 10.32 -9.05
C HIS A 65 12.07 8.78 -9.04
N PRO A 66 13.13 8.07 -9.47
CA PRO A 66 13.08 6.63 -9.72
C PRO A 66 12.91 5.79 -8.45
N THR A 67 13.18 6.34 -7.26
CA THR A 67 13.05 5.61 -5.98
C THR A 67 11.72 5.89 -5.26
N LEU A 68 10.84 6.69 -5.86
CA LEU A 68 9.59 7.14 -5.24
C LEU A 68 8.37 6.48 -5.88
N CYS A 69 7.34 6.24 -5.06
CA CYS A 69 6.03 5.83 -5.54
C CYS A 69 5.24 7.04 -6.09
N GLU A 70 4.23 6.77 -6.91
CA GLU A 70 3.39 7.79 -7.55
C GLU A 70 2.79 8.78 -6.55
N LYS A 71 2.23 8.29 -5.43
CA LYS A 71 1.70 9.13 -4.34
C LYS A 71 2.75 10.12 -3.81
N CYS A 72 4.01 9.68 -3.67
CA CYS A 72 5.08 10.55 -3.20
C CYS A 72 5.50 11.57 -4.26
N VAL A 73 5.54 11.17 -5.53
CA VAL A 73 5.83 12.08 -6.65
C VAL A 73 4.78 13.18 -6.75
N THR A 74 3.49 12.83 -6.70
CA THR A 74 2.38 13.79 -6.71
C THR A 74 2.53 14.83 -5.60
N VAL A 75 2.76 14.38 -4.36
CA VAL A 75 2.89 15.29 -3.21
C VAL A 75 4.10 16.22 -3.33
N ILE A 76 5.21 15.77 -3.92
CA ILE A 76 6.38 16.64 -4.12
C ILE A 76 6.07 17.69 -5.19
N LYS A 77 5.47 17.29 -6.32
CA LYS A 77 5.12 18.23 -7.41
C LYS A 77 4.05 19.25 -7.01
N GLU A 78 3.09 18.85 -6.17
CA GLU A 78 2.09 19.77 -5.62
C GLU A 78 2.66 20.63 -4.48
N GLY A 79 3.70 20.14 -3.80
CA GLY A 79 4.37 20.79 -2.69
C GLY A 79 5.51 21.72 -3.12
N ASP A 80 5.75 21.90 -4.41
CA ASP A 80 6.62 22.95 -4.94
C ASP A 80 5.92 24.30 -4.74
N PHE A 81 6.02 24.81 -3.50
CA PHE A 81 5.79 26.21 -3.21
C PHE A 81 6.86 27.00 -3.97
N GLU A 82 6.56 27.44 -5.20
CA GLU A 82 7.34 28.51 -5.81
C GLU A 82 7.30 29.68 -4.81
N ASP A 83 8.46 29.97 -4.21
CA ASP A 83 8.68 31.08 -3.30
C ASP A 83 8.14 32.36 -3.98
N ASN A 84 7.02 32.86 -3.45
CA ASN A 84 6.39 34.11 -3.87
C ASN A 84 6.90 35.25 -2.98
#